data_AF-A0A8T7D5Y7-F1
#
_entry.id   AF-A0A8T7D5Y7-F1
#
_cell.length_a   1.000
_cell.length_b   1.000
_cell.length_c   1.000
_cell.angle_alpha   90.00
_cell.angle_beta   90.00
_cell.angle_gamma   90.00
#
_symmetry.space_group_name_H-M   'P 1'
#
loop_
_entity.id
_entity.type
_entity.pdbx_description
1 polymer ?
#
loop_
_entity_poly.entity_id
_entity_poly.type
_entity_poly.pdbx_seq_one_letter_code
_entity_poly.pdbx_strand_id
1 'polypeptide(L)'
;TYIPERESDPVAIKIASLTVAGGGVIHIPTRLREGMQLRRYTGYTQSFRRTEPQSEVTIRMDFHARPGIEIIVPGLTPQDIIPVGSIVPSILPWERFVARANDRPVFEANTSGWAPCDGRGIGGSALAGEGFTHAPDLRGMFLRGLNRFALDEADQNGQVSDKWKDPEDGIKGDGPRKAGSRQESKVGGHGHTFKGGGSRGVTCAEHGDDKCGLWHDGDRGQGSNRKTGGNPTGESRPNNAAVHYYIKIN
;
A
#
# COMPACT_ATOMS: atom_id res chain seq x y z
N THR A 1 39.72 8.98 13.82
CA THR A 1 41.00 9.71 13.91
C THR A 1 41.47 9.67 15.34
N TYR A 2 42.75 9.41 15.61
CA TYR A 2 43.28 9.56 16.97
C TYR A 2 43.54 11.04 17.24
N ILE A 3 42.70 11.64 18.07
CA ILE A 3 42.81 13.01 18.53
C ILE A 3 43.18 12.94 20.02
N PRO A 4 44.37 13.40 20.41
CA PRO A 4 44.75 13.49 21.82
C PRO A 4 43.79 14.40 22.59
N GLU A 5 43.32 13.96 23.76
CA GLU A 5 42.39 14.71 24.62
C GLU A 5 43.09 15.33 25.84
N ARG A 6 44.24 14.78 26.24
CA ARG A 6 45.04 15.27 27.37
C ARG A 6 46.48 15.53 26.94
N GLU A 7 47.16 16.40 27.68
CA GLU A 7 48.56 16.73 27.43
C GLU A 7 49.50 15.53 27.65
N SER A 8 49.08 14.56 28.48
CA SER A 8 49.78 13.30 28.74
C SER A 8 49.50 12.19 27.71
N ASP A 9 48.77 12.49 26.64
CA ASP A 9 48.41 11.51 25.62
C ASP A 9 49.62 11.10 24.77
N PRO A 10 49.84 9.79 24.56
CA PRO A 10 51.01 9.32 23.84
C PRO A 10 50.94 9.71 22.37
N VAL A 11 52.10 9.90 21.74
CA VAL A 11 52.24 10.23 20.32
C VAL A 11 51.62 9.16 19.41
N ALA A 12 51.61 7.91 19.88
CA ALA A 12 50.95 6.79 19.23
C ALA A 12 50.33 5.83 20.25
N ILE A 13 49.22 5.21 19.86
CA ILE A 13 48.56 4.13 20.61
C ILE A 13 48.61 2.84 19.81
N LYS A 14 48.68 1.69 20.48
CA LYS A 14 48.75 0.37 19.84
C LYS A 14 47.43 -0.37 20.03
N ILE A 15 46.86 -0.84 18.92
CA ILE A 15 45.64 -1.67 18.92
C ILE A 15 45.96 -3.01 19.59
N ALA A 16 45.19 -3.38 20.61
CA ALA A 16 45.25 -4.69 21.26
C ALA A 16 44.32 -5.68 20.56
N SER A 17 43.10 -5.25 20.20
CA SER A 17 42.14 -6.07 19.45
C SER A 17 41.16 -5.18 18.70
N LEU A 18 40.61 -5.71 17.61
CA LEU A 18 39.46 -5.15 16.92
C LEU A 18 38.49 -6.29 16.64
N THR A 19 37.32 -6.23 17.26
CA THR A 19 36.28 -7.24 17.14
C THR A 19 35.02 -6.58 16.63
N VAL A 20 34.36 -7.23 15.67
CA VAL A 20 33.02 -6.86 15.24
C VAL A 20 32.11 -8.06 15.47
N ALA A 21 31.12 -7.89 16.32
CA ALA A 21 30.15 -8.91 16.68
C ALA A 21 28.74 -8.51 16.19
N GLY A 22 27.92 -9.51 15.88
CA GLY A 22 26.58 -9.30 15.33
C GLY A 22 26.57 -9.02 13.82
N GLY A 23 25.38 -8.93 13.22
CA GLY A 23 25.21 -8.60 11.80
C GLY A 23 25.53 -9.71 10.79
N GLY A 24 25.70 -10.96 11.23
CA GLY A 24 25.94 -12.16 10.42
C GLY A 24 27.34 -12.75 10.55
N VAL A 25 28.26 -12.41 9.63
CA VAL A 25 29.59 -13.05 9.54
C VAL A 25 30.65 -12.34 10.39
N ILE A 26 31.56 -13.11 11.00
CA ILE A 26 32.75 -12.57 11.70
C ILE A 26 33.56 -11.69 10.74
N HIS A 27 33.70 -10.40 11.07
CA HIS A 27 34.52 -9.49 10.28
C HIS A 27 36.00 -9.60 10.66
N ILE A 28 36.83 -10.02 9.71
CA ILE A 28 38.28 -10.03 9.87
C ILE A 28 38.84 -8.65 9.49
N PRO A 29 39.55 -7.96 10.39
CA PRO A 29 40.10 -6.66 10.06
C PRO A 29 41.20 -6.72 9.01
N THR A 30 41.09 -5.89 7.98
CA THR A 30 42.07 -5.84 6.87
C THR A 30 43.06 -4.70 7.01
N ARG A 31 42.65 -3.55 7.57
CA ARG A 31 43.50 -2.35 7.70
C ARG A 31 43.89 -2.07 9.14
N LEU A 32 42.92 -2.07 10.05
CA LEU A 32 43.10 -1.84 11.47
C LEU A 32 43.27 -3.19 12.17
N ARG A 33 44.51 -3.63 12.35
CA ARG A 33 44.83 -4.95 12.92
C ARG A 33 45.51 -4.84 14.28
N GLU A 34 45.45 -5.92 15.05
CA GLU A 34 46.21 -6.05 16.28
C GLU A 34 47.69 -5.67 16.05
N GLY A 35 48.23 -4.94 17.01
CA GLY A 35 49.60 -4.46 17.00
C GLY A 35 49.87 -3.22 16.15
N MET A 36 48.90 -2.75 15.35
CA MET A 36 49.04 -1.51 14.59
C MET A 36 49.15 -0.29 15.51
N GLN A 37 50.06 0.63 15.15
CA GLN A 37 50.21 1.91 15.82
C GLN A 37 49.38 3.00 15.14
N LEU A 38 48.46 3.60 15.88
CA LEU A 38 47.70 4.77 15.45
C LEU A 38 48.41 6.02 15.92
N ARG A 39 48.87 6.85 14.97
CA ARG A 39 49.57 8.11 15.27
C ARG A 39 48.57 9.24 15.49
N ARG A 40 48.93 10.17 16.38
CA ARG A 40 48.12 11.37 16.63
C ARG A 40 47.88 12.15 15.32
N TYR A 41 46.70 12.73 15.20
CA TYR A 41 46.27 13.52 14.03
C TYR A 41 46.26 12.74 12.70
N THR A 42 46.31 11.41 12.75
CA THR A 42 46.23 10.55 11.55
C THR A 42 44.86 9.89 11.49
N GLY A 43 44.20 10.02 10.34
CA GLY A 43 42.95 9.33 10.02
C GLY A 43 43.24 7.92 9.50
N TYR A 44 42.50 6.94 10.00
CA TYR A 44 42.50 5.57 9.48
C TYR A 44 41.06 5.15 9.24
N THR A 45 40.82 4.52 8.09
CA THR A 45 39.47 4.13 7.67
C THR A 45 39.46 2.65 7.31
N GLN A 46 38.47 1.95 7.86
CA GLN A 46 38.11 0.59 7.49
C GLN A 46 36.59 0.48 7.35
N SER A 47 36.16 -0.25 6.33
CA SER A 47 34.75 -0.48 6.05
C SER A 47 34.37 -1.90 6.43
N PHE A 48 33.16 -2.06 6.97
CA PHE A 48 32.55 -3.35 7.27
C PHE A 48 31.27 -3.48 6.47
N ARG A 49 30.97 -4.68 5.95
CA ARG A 49 29.74 -4.95 5.21
C ARG A 49 28.77 -5.68 6.11
N ARG A 50 27.66 -5.04 6.48
CA ARG A 50 26.57 -5.71 7.20
C ARG A 50 25.92 -6.77 6.32
N THR A 51 25.79 -7.99 6.83
CA THR A 51 25.11 -9.11 6.14
C THR A 51 23.68 -9.31 6.63
N GLU A 52 23.40 -8.97 7.89
CA GLU A 52 22.06 -9.03 8.49
C GLU A 52 21.61 -7.60 8.90
N PRO A 53 20.76 -6.95 8.09
CA PRO A 53 20.30 -5.58 8.32
C PRO A 53 19.56 -5.38 9.64
N GLN A 54 18.91 -6.42 10.15
CA GLN A 54 18.04 -6.35 11.33
C GLN A 54 18.77 -6.61 12.64
N SER A 55 19.94 -7.23 12.60
CA SER A 55 20.72 -7.62 13.78
C SER A 55 21.65 -6.47 14.19
N GLU A 56 21.62 -6.04 15.45
CA GLU A 56 22.59 -5.08 15.99
C GLU A 56 24.03 -5.51 15.70
N VAL A 57 24.90 -4.52 15.47
CA VAL A 57 26.34 -4.73 15.25
C VAL A 57 27.12 -3.94 16.28
N THR A 58 28.01 -4.63 17.00
CA THR A 58 28.93 -4.03 17.96
C THR A 58 30.34 -4.04 17.40
N ILE A 59 30.94 -2.86 17.23
CA ILE A 59 32.35 -2.70 16.85
C ILE A 59 33.14 -2.29 18.09
N ARG A 60 34.05 -3.14 18.54
CA ARG A 60 34.89 -2.91 19.71
C ARG A 60 36.37 -2.88 19.33
N MET A 61 37.07 -1.84 19.75
CA MET A 61 38.50 -1.67 19.57
C MET A 61 39.18 -1.45 20.92
N ASP A 62 40.01 -2.38 21.37
CA ASP A 62 40.77 -2.24 22.61
C ASP A 62 42.21 -1.78 22.33
N PHE A 63 42.82 -1.08 23.29
CA PHE A 63 44.20 -0.57 23.20
C PHE A 63 45.03 -1.06 24.39
N HIS A 64 46.35 -1.28 24.21
CA HIS A 64 47.20 -1.84 25.27
C HIS A 64 47.38 -0.97 26.52
N ALA A 65 47.16 0.34 26.42
CA ALA A 65 47.44 1.30 27.50
C ALA A 65 46.34 2.34 27.68
N ARG A 66 45.15 2.08 27.11
CA ARG A 66 44.01 3.00 27.14
C ARG A 66 42.69 2.24 27.16
N PRO A 67 41.62 2.87 27.68
CA PRO A 67 40.26 2.38 27.48
C PRO A 67 39.99 2.17 25.99
N GLY A 68 39.34 1.04 25.68
CA GLY A 68 38.87 0.76 24.33
C GLY A 68 37.71 1.67 23.92
N ILE A 69 37.35 1.59 22.65
CA ILE A 69 36.19 2.26 22.08
C ILE A 69 35.20 1.19 21.66
N GLU A 70 33.93 1.42 21.98
CA GLU A 70 32.82 0.61 21.52
C GLU A 70 31.86 1.49 20.71
N ILE A 71 31.46 1.00 19.54
CA ILE A 71 30.48 1.64 18.66
C ILE A 71 29.37 0.64 18.43
N ILE A 72 28.17 0.99 18.88
CA ILE A 72 26.95 0.22 18.62
C ILE A 72 26.30 0.80 17.37
N VAL A 73 26.13 -0.06 16.36
CA VAL A 73 25.37 0.25 15.15
C VAL A 73 24.05 -0.50 15.25
N PRO A 74 22.93 0.20 15.53
CA PRO A 74 21.65 -0.47 15.78
C PRO A 74 21.15 -1.25 14.55
N GLY A 75 20.24 -2.19 14.81
CA GLY A 75 19.31 -2.75 13.82
C GLY A 75 18.82 -1.67 12.85
N LEU A 76 18.82 -1.91 11.53
CA LEU A 76 18.03 -1.07 10.64
C LEU A 76 16.56 -1.30 10.97
N THR A 77 16.02 -0.49 11.87
CA THR A 77 14.59 -0.26 11.95
C THR A 77 14.16 0.44 10.65
N PRO A 78 13.07 0.03 9.99
CA PRO A 78 12.54 0.76 8.85
C PRO A 78 12.48 2.25 9.20
N GLN A 79 13.06 3.12 8.38
CA GLN A 79 12.82 4.56 8.54
C GLN A 79 11.33 4.75 8.29
N ASP A 80 10.59 4.97 9.37
CA ASP A 80 9.15 4.95 9.35
C ASP A 80 8.57 6.28 8.89
N ILE A 81 8.87 6.64 7.64
CA ILE A 81 8.45 7.90 7.02
C ILE A 81 6.97 7.82 6.63
N ILE A 82 6.42 6.60 6.51
CA ILE A 82 5.05 6.39 6.07
C ILE A 82 4.14 6.34 7.31
N PRO A 83 3.18 7.27 7.46
CA PRO A 83 2.34 7.31 8.65
C PRO A 83 1.44 6.08 8.73
N VAL A 84 1.13 5.68 9.97
CA VAL A 84 0.13 4.65 10.29
C VAL A 84 -1.21 4.99 9.65
N GLY A 85 -1.91 3.97 9.12
CA GLY A 85 -3.14 4.12 8.35
C GLY A 85 -2.92 4.34 6.84
N SER A 86 -1.68 4.54 6.38
CA SER A 86 -1.38 4.66 4.94
C SER A 86 -1.68 3.36 4.20
N ILE A 87 -2.42 3.46 3.09
CA ILE A 87 -2.71 2.33 2.20
C ILE A 87 -1.90 2.49 0.92
N VAL A 88 -1.18 1.44 0.53
CA VAL A 88 -0.38 1.41 -0.70
C VAL A 88 -0.84 0.29 -1.63
N PRO A 89 -1.01 0.56 -2.93
CA PRO A 89 -1.17 -0.48 -3.94
C PRO A 89 0.19 -1.10 -4.30
N SER A 90 0.22 -2.39 -4.57
CA SER A 90 1.43 -3.09 -4.98
C SER A 90 1.12 -4.30 -5.87
N ILE A 91 1.95 -4.50 -6.88
CA ILE A 91 1.91 -5.72 -7.71
C ILE A 91 2.63 -6.91 -7.04
N LEU A 92 3.33 -6.67 -5.93
CA LEU A 92 4.08 -7.70 -5.22
C LEU A 92 3.15 -8.46 -4.25
N PRO A 93 3.21 -9.80 -4.22
CA PRO A 93 2.55 -10.59 -3.18
C PRO A 93 3.19 -10.34 -1.81
N TRP A 94 2.49 -10.73 -0.74
CA TRP A 94 2.82 -10.38 0.65
C TRP A 94 4.28 -10.65 1.00
N GLU A 95 4.77 -11.85 0.71
CA GLU A 95 6.12 -12.31 1.08
C GLU A 95 7.21 -11.45 0.42
N ARG A 96 6.96 -11.02 -0.82
CA ARG A 96 7.89 -10.14 -1.54
C ARG A 96 7.75 -8.70 -1.10
N PHE A 97 6.55 -8.25 -0.79
CA PHE A 97 6.30 -6.89 -0.32
C PHE A 97 7.00 -6.64 1.02
N VAL A 98 6.77 -7.49 2.03
CA VAL A 98 7.38 -7.34 3.36
C VAL A 98 8.90 -7.43 3.32
N ALA A 99 9.46 -8.32 2.48
CA ALA A 99 10.91 -8.39 2.27
C ALA A 99 11.48 -7.07 1.71
N ARG A 100 10.74 -6.35 0.86
CA ARG A 100 11.15 -5.03 0.33
C ARG A 100 10.88 -3.89 1.30
N ALA A 101 9.84 -4.01 2.11
CA ALA A 101 9.52 -3.06 3.17
C ALA A 101 10.40 -3.24 4.43
N ASN A 102 11.30 -4.24 4.44
CA ASN A 102 12.07 -4.65 5.62
C ASN A 102 11.18 -5.00 6.83
N ASP A 103 10.06 -5.66 6.55
CA ASP A 103 9.09 -6.12 7.54
C ASP A 103 9.12 -7.66 7.69
N ARG A 104 8.43 -8.17 8.71
CA ARG A 104 8.38 -9.60 9.06
C ARG A 104 7.56 -10.39 8.04
N PRO A 105 8.02 -11.59 7.62
CA PRO A 105 7.27 -12.43 6.68
C PRO A 105 6.01 -13.04 7.28
N VAL A 106 6.07 -13.40 8.57
CA VAL A 106 4.90 -13.86 9.33
C VAL A 106 4.21 -12.64 9.90
N PHE A 107 2.91 -12.52 9.60
CA PHE A 107 2.11 -11.40 10.06
C PHE A 107 1.78 -11.54 11.56
N GLU A 108 2.10 -10.51 12.32
CA GLU A 108 1.78 -10.38 13.74
C GLU A 108 1.33 -8.94 14.00
N ALA A 109 0.08 -8.74 14.42
CA ALA A 109 -0.52 -7.40 14.50
C ALA A 109 0.26 -6.41 15.40
N ASN A 110 0.91 -6.90 16.45
CA ASN A 110 1.65 -6.11 17.43
C ASN A 110 3.10 -5.78 17.00
N THR A 111 3.63 -6.44 15.97
CA THR A 111 5.05 -6.26 15.58
C THR A 111 5.27 -6.02 14.08
N SER A 112 4.33 -6.43 13.22
CA SER A 112 4.40 -6.16 11.79
C SER A 112 4.13 -4.68 11.51
N GLY A 113 4.95 -4.06 10.67
CA GLY A 113 4.69 -2.70 10.20
C GLY A 113 3.46 -2.64 9.30
N TRP A 114 3.25 -3.66 8.47
CA TRP A 114 2.21 -3.70 7.46
C TRP A 114 1.22 -4.84 7.68
N ALA A 115 0.02 -4.69 7.12
CA ALA A 115 -0.98 -5.74 6.99
C ALA A 115 -1.55 -5.74 5.56
N PRO A 116 -1.91 -6.88 4.99
CA PRO A 116 -2.72 -6.89 3.77
C PRO A 116 -4.16 -6.46 4.07
N CYS A 117 -4.74 -5.76 3.11
CA CYS A 117 -6.11 -5.29 3.16
C CYS A 117 -7.11 -6.39 2.77
N ASP A 118 -7.18 -7.45 3.59
CA ASP A 118 -8.03 -8.63 3.39
C ASP A 118 -9.08 -8.87 4.49
N GLY A 119 -9.26 -7.90 5.40
CA GLY A 119 -10.22 -7.99 6.50
C GLY A 119 -9.68 -8.62 7.79
N ARG A 120 -8.39 -9.02 7.84
CA ARG A 120 -7.83 -9.65 9.05
C ARG A 120 -7.81 -8.72 10.27
N GLY A 121 -7.83 -9.32 11.46
CA GLY A 121 -7.69 -8.59 12.71
C GLY A 121 -6.29 -8.00 12.87
N ILE A 122 -6.23 -6.75 13.35
CA ILE A 122 -5.00 -6.00 13.64
C ILE A 122 -4.98 -5.51 15.11
N GLY A 123 -5.69 -6.21 15.99
CA GLY A 123 -5.76 -5.86 17.42
C GLY A 123 -4.37 -5.80 18.06
N GLY A 124 -4.12 -4.74 18.83
CA GLY A 124 -2.81 -4.51 19.47
C GLY A 124 -1.79 -3.77 18.60
N SER A 125 -2.13 -3.42 17.35
CA SER A 125 -1.34 -2.51 16.51
C SER A 125 -1.55 -1.04 16.90
N ALA A 126 -0.66 -0.15 16.45
CA ALA A 126 -0.83 1.30 16.60
C ALA A 126 -2.12 1.80 15.91
N LEU A 127 -2.44 1.28 14.72
CA LEU A 127 -3.67 1.62 14.01
C LEU A 127 -4.93 1.18 14.78
N ALA A 128 -4.85 0.07 15.52
CA ALA A 128 -5.95 -0.33 16.40
C ALA A 128 -6.16 0.64 17.57
N GLY A 129 -5.12 1.36 18.01
CA GLY A 129 -5.22 2.45 18.97
C GLY A 129 -6.10 3.62 18.48
N GLU A 130 -6.19 3.81 17.17
CA GLU A 130 -7.06 4.80 16.51
C GLU A 130 -8.49 4.28 16.27
N GLY A 131 -8.83 3.11 16.83
CA GLY A 131 -10.17 2.51 16.74
C GLY A 131 -10.38 1.54 15.58
N PHE A 132 -9.36 1.28 14.76
CA PHE A 132 -9.43 0.33 13.63
C PHE A 132 -8.93 -1.05 14.04
N THR A 133 -9.80 -1.92 14.52
CA THR A 133 -9.42 -3.26 15.01
C THR A 133 -9.17 -4.29 13.90
N HIS A 134 -9.53 -3.98 12.66
CA HIS A 134 -9.37 -4.83 11.48
C HIS A 134 -8.78 -4.03 10.32
N ALA A 135 -7.92 -4.66 9.52
CA ALA A 135 -7.53 -4.12 8.24
C ALA A 135 -8.76 -4.06 7.31
N PRO A 136 -8.90 -3.04 6.46
CA PRO A 136 -10.00 -3.01 5.50
C PRO A 136 -9.88 -4.18 4.52
N ASP A 137 -10.98 -4.80 4.11
CA ASP A 137 -10.96 -5.74 2.98
C ASP A 137 -11.22 -4.98 1.68
N LEU A 138 -10.17 -4.82 0.87
CA LEU A 138 -10.19 -4.05 -0.37
C LEU A 138 -10.16 -4.93 -1.62
N ARG A 139 -10.29 -6.25 -1.48
CA ARG A 139 -10.30 -7.16 -2.63
C ARG A 139 -11.54 -6.90 -3.49
N GLY A 140 -11.33 -6.59 -4.76
CA GLY A 140 -12.42 -6.28 -5.70
C GLY A 140 -13.10 -4.93 -5.46
N MET A 141 -12.56 -4.09 -4.58
CA MET A 141 -13.12 -2.77 -4.27
C MET A 141 -12.46 -1.68 -5.11
N PHE A 142 -13.26 -0.71 -5.55
CA PHE A 142 -12.73 0.57 -6.00
C PHE A 142 -12.56 1.52 -4.82
N LEU A 143 -11.50 2.34 -4.85
CA LEU A 143 -11.28 3.39 -3.88
C LEU A 143 -11.84 4.71 -4.39
N ARG A 144 -12.40 5.51 -3.48
CA ARG A 144 -12.84 6.87 -3.76
C ARG A 144 -12.38 7.81 -2.66
N GLY A 145 -12.20 9.08 -3.01
CA GLY A 145 -12.01 10.14 -2.01
C GLY A 145 -13.29 10.37 -1.22
N LEU A 146 -13.14 10.80 0.03
CA LEU A 146 -14.24 11.36 0.80
C LEU A 146 -14.63 12.72 0.23
N ASN A 147 -15.89 13.11 0.40
CA ASN A 147 -16.37 14.43 -0.01
C ASN A 147 -15.78 15.58 0.80
N ARG A 148 -15.22 15.26 1.97
CA ARG A 148 -14.59 16.22 2.89
C ARG A 148 -13.28 15.63 3.40
N PHE A 149 -12.21 16.41 3.26
CA PHE A 149 -10.88 16.05 3.73
C PHE A 149 -10.56 16.64 5.10
N ALA A 150 -11.07 17.83 5.40
CA ALA A 150 -10.77 18.55 6.64
C ALA A 150 -12.02 19.18 7.27
N LEU A 151 -11.98 19.41 8.59
CA LEU A 151 -13.11 19.99 9.32
C LEU A 151 -13.33 21.48 8.99
N ASP A 152 -12.34 22.19 8.51
CA ASP A 152 -12.42 23.62 8.17
C ASP A 152 -12.57 23.86 6.66
N GLU A 153 -12.73 22.80 5.85
CA GLU A 153 -12.79 22.89 4.38
C GLU A 153 -13.95 23.75 3.86
N ALA A 154 -15.04 23.84 4.63
CA ALA A 154 -16.19 24.69 4.31
C ALA A 154 -15.85 26.19 4.40
N ASP A 155 -14.93 26.57 5.28
CA ASP A 155 -14.54 27.97 5.52
C ASP A 155 -13.48 28.44 4.50
N GLN A 156 -12.86 27.51 3.76
CA GLN A 156 -11.79 27.77 2.79
C GLN A 156 -12.23 27.71 1.32
N ASN A 157 -13.54 27.77 1.01
CA ASN A 157 -14.10 27.58 -0.34
C ASN A 157 -13.76 26.21 -0.99
N GLY A 158 -13.41 25.20 -0.18
CA GLY A 158 -12.89 23.91 -0.66
C GLY A 158 -13.94 22.84 -0.97
N GLN A 159 -15.23 23.17 -0.98
CA GLN A 159 -16.27 22.15 -1.16
C GLN A 159 -16.17 21.48 -2.53
N VAL A 160 -16.19 20.15 -2.54
CA VAL A 160 -16.23 19.39 -3.78
C VAL A 160 -17.49 19.75 -4.56
N SER A 161 -17.36 20.01 -5.86
CA SER A 161 -18.52 20.45 -6.66
C SER A 161 -19.55 19.33 -6.80
N ASP A 162 -20.82 19.71 -6.98
CA ASP A 162 -21.94 18.76 -7.09
C ASP A 162 -21.77 17.69 -8.17
N LYS A 163 -20.95 17.96 -9.19
CA LYS A 163 -20.62 17.01 -10.26
C LYS A 163 -19.74 15.85 -9.78
N TRP A 164 -18.86 16.10 -8.82
CA TRP A 164 -17.87 15.13 -8.33
C TRP A 164 -18.21 14.60 -6.93
N LYS A 165 -19.11 15.30 -6.22
CA LYS A 165 -19.60 14.91 -4.91
C LYS A 165 -20.28 13.56 -4.95
N ASP A 166 -20.04 12.75 -3.93
CA ASP A 166 -20.85 11.58 -3.65
C ASP A 166 -22.30 12.02 -3.38
N PRO A 167 -23.25 11.68 -4.26
CA PRO A 167 -24.61 12.16 -4.13
C PRO A 167 -25.29 11.55 -2.90
N GLU A 168 -24.84 10.40 -2.39
CA GLU A 168 -25.49 9.75 -1.24
C GLU A 168 -24.99 10.25 0.12
N ASP A 169 -23.99 11.11 0.12
CA ASP A 169 -23.43 11.70 1.33
C ASP A 169 -24.46 12.62 1.99
N GLY A 170 -24.97 12.21 3.15
CA GLY A 170 -26.01 12.93 3.90
C GLY A 170 -27.46 12.69 3.48
N ILE A 171 -27.75 11.86 2.46
CA ILE A 171 -29.15 11.63 1.99
C ILE A 171 -29.96 10.75 2.95
N LYS A 172 -29.33 9.92 3.79
CA LYS A 172 -30.01 9.00 4.71
C LYS A 172 -29.81 9.30 6.20
N GLY A 173 -29.58 10.56 6.58
CA GLY A 173 -29.46 10.93 8.01
C GLY A 173 -28.22 10.39 8.74
N ASP A 174 -27.37 9.59 8.08
CA ASP A 174 -26.18 8.94 8.67
C ASP A 174 -24.92 9.83 8.72
N GLY A 175 -25.05 11.13 8.42
CA GLY A 175 -23.92 12.05 8.33
C GLY A 175 -23.01 11.76 7.12
N PRO A 176 -21.86 12.47 7.02
CA PRO A 176 -20.91 12.25 5.95
C PRO A 176 -20.28 10.85 6.05
N ARG A 177 -20.01 10.22 4.91
CA ARG A 177 -19.31 8.92 4.84
C ARG A 177 -17.99 8.99 5.57
N LYS A 178 -17.70 7.94 6.34
CA LYS A 178 -16.45 7.80 7.08
C LYS A 178 -15.44 7.01 6.26
N ALA A 179 -14.15 7.30 6.46
CA ALA A 179 -13.07 6.49 5.91
C ALA A 179 -13.26 5.00 6.28
N GLY A 180 -13.08 4.11 5.32
CA GLY A 180 -13.30 2.67 5.49
C GLY A 180 -14.74 2.18 5.31
N SER A 181 -15.72 3.07 5.14
CA SER A 181 -17.09 2.68 4.77
C SER A 181 -17.16 2.11 3.34
N ARG A 182 -18.12 1.20 3.11
CA ARG A 182 -18.33 0.56 1.81
C ARG A 182 -19.50 1.20 1.08
N GLN A 183 -19.35 1.30 -0.24
CA GLN A 183 -20.44 1.67 -1.15
C GLN A 183 -20.84 0.43 -1.95
N GLU A 184 -22.14 0.11 -1.97
CA GLU A 184 -22.67 -0.91 -2.87
C GLU A 184 -22.65 -0.42 -4.32
N SER A 185 -22.53 -1.36 -5.27
CA SER A 185 -22.64 -1.01 -6.68
C SER A 185 -24.03 -0.44 -6.97
N LYS A 186 -24.07 0.69 -7.69
CA LYS A 186 -25.32 1.34 -8.07
C LYS A 186 -25.21 1.82 -9.50
N VAL A 187 -26.06 1.26 -10.35
CA VAL A 187 -26.24 1.74 -11.72
C VAL A 187 -27.26 2.87 -11.67
N GLY A 188 -26.89 4.05 -12.19
CA GLY A 188 -27.81 5.16 -12.31
C GLY A 188 -29.04 4.77 -13.12
N GLY A 189 -30.23 5.16 -12.64
CA GLY A 189 -31.46 4.95 -13.38
C GLY A 189 -31.37 5.65 -14.73
N HIS A 190 -31.47 4.88 -15.81
CA HIS A 190 -31.51 5.41 -17.16
C HIS A 190 -32.53 4.60 -17.98
N GLY A 191 -33.12 5.24 -19.00
CA GLY A 191 -34.15 4.62 -19.82
C GLY A 191 -33.76 4.70 -21.30
N HIS A 192 -34.04 3.63 -22.05
CA HIS A 192 -33.90 3.64 -23.50
C HIS A 192 -35.29 3.81 -24.12
N THR A 193 -35.39 4.69 -25.12
CA THR A 193 -36.57 4.76 -26.00
C THR A 193 -36.25 4.05 -27.30
N PHE A 194 -36.99 3.00 -27.61
CA PHE A 194 -36.86 2.31 -28.89
C PHE A 194 -38.15 2.44 -29.71
N LYS A 195 -37.96 2.41 -31.03
CA LYS A 195 -39.03 2.37 -32.02
C LYS A 195 -38.78 1.17 -32.93
N GLY A 196 -39.59 0.12 -32.78
CA GLY A 196 -39.55 -1.02 -33.70
C GLY A 196 -39.95 -0.59 -35.10
N GLY A 197 -39.04 -0.70 -36.07
CA GLY A 197 -39.36 -0.57 -37.48
C GLY A 197 -40.15 -1.78 -37.92
N GLY A 198 -41.42 -1.60 -38.28
CA GLY A 198 -42.21 -2.68 -38.87
C GLY A 198 -41.60 -3.09 -40.20
N SER A 199 -41.48 -4.39 -40.44
CA SER A 199 -41.17 -4.90 -41.78
C SER A 199 -42.41 -4.76 -42.67
N ARG A 200 -42.21 -4.26 -43.89
CA ARG A 200 -43.25 -4.27 -44.94
C ARG A 200 -42.82 -5.26 -46.03
N GLY A 201 -43.62 -6.29 -46.22
CA GLY A 201 -43.42 -7.29 -47.27
C GLY A 201 -44.06 -8.62 -46.87
N VAL A 202 -44.60 -9.34 -47.85
CA VAL A 202 -45.05 -10.73 -47.69
C VAL A 202 -43.80 -11.60 -47.79
N THR A 203 -43.43 -12.29 -46.71
CA THR A 203 -42.38 -13.32 -46.79
C THR A 203 -43.00 -14.59 -47.33
N CYS A 204 -42.41 -15.13 -48.40
CA CYS A 204 -42.72 -16.48 -48.89
C CYS A 204 -41.52 -17.37 -48.51
N ALA A 205 -41.78 -18.48 -47.83
CA ALA A 205 -40.76 -19.49 -47.58
C ALA A 205 -40.76 -20.44 -48.77
N GLU A 206 -39.67 -20.46 -49.55
CA GLU A 206 -39.49 -21.39 -50.67
C GLU A 206 -38.79 -22.66 -50.17
N HIS A 207 -39.58 -23.64 -49.69
CA HIS A 207 -39.31 -25.08 -49.82
C HIS A 207 -40.36 -25.92 -49.08
N GLY A 208 -40.99 -26.84 -49.81
CA GLY A 208 -41.78 -27.96 -49.27
C GLY A 208 -43.29 -27.77 -49.28
N ASP A 209 -43.77 -26.54 -49.19
CA ASP A 209 -45.15 -26.08 -49.46
C ASP A 209 -45.09 -24.56 -49.53
N ASP A 210 -45.23 -23.96 -50.71
CA ASP A 210 -45.13 -22.50 -50.88
C ASP A 210 -46.24 -21.78 -50.09
N LYS A 211 -45.92 -21.40 -48.84
CA LYS A 211 -46.81 -20.62 -47.98
C LYS A 211 -46.39 -19.17 -48.00
N CYS A 212 -46.98 -18.41 -48.91
CA CYS A 212 -46.99 -16.95 -48.86
C CYS A 212 -48.06 -16.48 -47.86
N GLY A 213 -47.76 -15.43 -47.08
CA GLY A 213 -48.71 -14.89 -46.10
C GLY A 213 -48.59 -15.47 -44.69
N LEU A 214 -47.49 -16.16 -44.37
CA LEU A 214 -47.21 -16.62 -42.99
C LEU A 214 -47.21 -15.47 -41.96
N TRP A 215 -47.06 -14.23 -42.42
CA TRP A 215 -47.34 -13.00 -41.69
C TRP A 215 -48.25 -12.11 -42.54
N HIS A 216 -49.56 -12.08 -42.23
CA HIS A 216 -50.48 -11.07 -42.74
C HIS A 216 -50.57 -9.95 -41.69
N ASP A 217 -50.49 -8.70 -42.14
CA ASP A 217 -50.17 -7.53 -41.31
C ASP A 217 -48.72 -7.59 -40.79
N GLY A 218 -47.81 -6.97 -41.57
CA GLY A 218 -46.45 -6.72 -41.12
C GLY A 218 -46.47 -6.16 -39.70
N ASP A 219 -45.51 -6.60 -38.88
CA ASP A 219 -45.46 -6.26 -37.46
C ASP A 219 -45.73 -4.76 -37.31
N ARG A 220 -46.91 -4.41 -36.73
CA ARG A 220 -47.42 -3.04 -36.81
C ARG A 220 -46.36 -2.13 -36.21
N GLY A 221 -45.76 -1.29 -37.06
CA GLY A 221 -44.73 -0.36 -36.63
C GLY A 221 -45.19 0.32 -35.36
N GLN A 222 -44.38 0.22 -34.30
CA GLN A 222 -44.80 0.70 -32.99
C GLN A 222 -45.10 2.20 -33.12
N GLY A 223 -46.37 2.58 -32.90
CA GLY A 223 -46.85 3.95 -33.12
C GLY A 223 -46.26 4.98 -32.15
N SER A 224 -45.58 4.52 -31.10
CA SER A 224 -44.92 5.37 -30.11
C SER A 224 -43.67 4.69 -29.56
N ASN A 225 -42.73 5.52 -29.10
CA ASN A 225 -41.54 5.07 -28.39
C ASN A 225 -41.96 4.29 -27.15
N ARG A 226 -41.47 3.06 -27.00
CA ARG A 226 -41.62 2.30 -25.75
C ARG A 226 -40.38 2.50 -24.90
N LYS A 227 -40.58 2.64 -23.58
CA LYS A 227 -39.48 2.60 -22.61
C LYS A 227 -39.08 1.14 -22.41
N THR A 228 -37.79 0.85 -22.39
CA THR A 228 -37.31 -0.44 -21.89
C THR A 228 -37.68 -0.57 -20.41
N GLY A 229 -38.16 -1.75 -19.99
CA GLY A 229 -38.47 -2.03 -18.59
C GLY A 229 -37.19 -2.31 -17.80
N GLY A 230 -36.98 -1.56 -16.71
CA GLY A 230 -35.95 -1.82 -15.71
C GLY A 230 -34.51 -1.55 -16.14
N ASN A 231 -33.66 -1.24 -15.15
CA ASN A 231 -32.22 -1.05 -15.36
C ASN A 231 -31.62 -2.31 -16.00
N PRO A 232 -30.79 -2.20 -17.06
CA PRO A 232 -30.07 -3.35 -17.58
C PRO A 232 -29.16 -3.92 -16.47
N THR A 233 -29.22 -5.24 -16.28
CA THR A 233 -28.35 -5.97 -15.34
C THR A 233 -26.97 -6.27 -15.92
N GLY A 234 -26.78 -5.99 -17.21
CA GLY A 234 -25.50 -6.11 -17.91
C GLY A 234 -24.66 -4.85 -17.72
N GLU A 235 -23.96 -4.76 -16.58
CA GLU A 235 -22.99 -3.71 -16.31
C GLU A 235 -21.75 -3.91 -17.21
N SER A 236 -21.44 -2.92 -18.04
CA SER A 236 -20.13 -2.84 -18.70
C SER A 236 -19.08 -2.64 -17.62
N ARG A 237 -18.33 -3.71 -17.32
CA ARG A 237 -17.24 -3.66 -16.34
C ARG A 237 -16.10 -2.82 -16.91
N PRO A 238 -15.61 -1.79 -16.20
CA PRO A 238 -14.41 -1.08 -16.62
C PRO A 238 -13.24 -2.06 -16.74
N ASN A 239 -12.37 -1.87 -17.73
CA ASN A 239 -11.09 -2.57 -17.77
C ASN A 239 -10.30 -2.20 -16.51
N ASN A 240 -9.92 -3.19 -15.71
CA ASN A 240 -9.19 -2.99 -14.46
C ASN A 240 -7.90 -3.81 -14.42
N ALA A 241 -6.93 -3.34 -13.65
CA ALA A 241 -5.72 -4.09 -13.30
C ALA A 241 -5.79 -4.43 -11.81
N ALA A 242 -5.57 -5.70 -11.47
CA ALA A 242 -5.57 -6.15 -10.09
C ALA A 242 -4.23 -5.87 -9.41
N VAL A 243 -4.28 -5.31 -8.21
CA VAL A 243 -3.12 -5.10 -7.33
C VAL A 243 -3.46 -5.58 -5.92
N HIS A 244 -2.44 -5.89 -5.14
CA HIS A 244 -2.58 -6.06 -3.70
C HIS A 244 -2.63 -4.70 -3.02
N TYR A 245 -3.42 -4.59 -1.96
CA TYR A 245 -3.42 -3.43 -1.08
C TYR A 245 -2.82 -3.82 0.26
N TYR A 246 -1.90 -3.00 0.74
CA TYR A 246 -1.31 -3.13 2.07
C TYR A 246 -1.54 -1.84 2.86
N ILE A 247 -1.80 -1.97 4.16
CA ILE A 247 -1.98 -0.86 5.09
C ILE A 247 -0.88 -0.87 6.13
N LYS A 248 -0.35 0.31 6.46
CA LYS A 248 0.61 0.53 7.55
C LYS A 248 -0.13 0.49 8.89
N ILE A 249 0.26 -0.40 9.79
CA ILE A 249 -0.45 -0.65 11.06
C ILE A 249 0.38 -0.31 12.31
N ASN A 250 1.71 -0.28 12.22
CA ASN A 250 2.66 0.13 13.26
C ASN A 250 3.73 1.00 12.66
#